data_AF-A0AA96X259-F1
#
_entry.id   AF-A0AA96X259-F1
#
_cell.length_a   1.000
_cell.length_b   1.000
_cell.length_c   1.000
_cell.angle_alpha   90.00
_cell.angle_beta   90.00
_cell.angle_gamma   90.00
#
_symmetry.space_group_name_H-M   'P 1'
#
loop_
_entity.id
_entity.type
_entity.pdbx_description
1 polymer ?
#
loop_
_entity_poly.entity_id
_entity_poly.type
_entity_poly.pdbx_seq_one_letter_code
_entity_poly.pdbx_strand_id
1 'polypeptide(L)'
;MPKSNLTPEQEQWTELVLKHLNLKNVDEVQLDESNAGHTQPNEVNPGKRAARRARVLVSKDSPAAYQQQAEQAAEQFKAEITQLSNRYQTLANNAQKLDAQARKQLVTKEHIEAFKVQVEKISNTFKQFNKNFSGQQRPDAGTISLLKTLLDKVQYHISEGKKVLQQGCKHADEMIAKEMPAVEAYKNTVEDTYKHRDELVQWGVETAAFDKAHRIANLPLLRMQKAIADHSYPGLKFMLGKIKGKKEGFVKAYEDAKEQIEKNREDAQQRLDKTLADATALNKRSSELEHAPEALAQFTSAFDKVAAATPKGLQALSGGDYQGAIAVVHENESALFDMQQIWFASASTSEDEADGPVEKGKPIPTRKKLENLRNALDQAYERLPFIKDCLPNAHQYEAECKSLKTLLTSAQSDLISGRVEEAEEKVLPLRKIRFQLYSMTHKAKGQLEWVEKQLIQLKDEAKSWLDQHKDLKLISQSDENAKQSFDAYVKEADVVKSHFDNAQGHLENGKAIQAQKSVDEGTNSLKRLISHATDIELD
;
A
#
# COMPACT_ATOMS: atom_id res chain seq x y z
N MET A 1 -16.33 -61.59 21.10
CA MET A 1 -15.41 -60.64 20.42
C MET A 1 -13.98 -61.04 20.76
N PRO A 2 -13.09 -61.33 19.80
CA PRO A 2 -11.70 -61.60 20.11
C PRO A 2 -11.03 -60.29 20.54
N LYS A 3 -10.24 -60.33 21.62
CA LYS A 3 -9.52 -59.16 22.15
C LYS A 3 -8.47 -58.72 21.12
N SER A 4 -8.46 -57.42 20.84
CA SER A 4 -7.49 -56.74 19.99
C SER A 4 -6.07 -56.98 20.52
N ASN A 5 -5.17 -57.48 19.68
CA ASN A 5 -3.74 -57.62 19.98
C ASN A 5 -2.96 -56.35 19.58
N LEU A 6 -3.66 -55.23 19.36
CA LEU A 6 -3.03 -53.96 19.03
C LEU A 6 -2.61 -53.26 20.32
N THR A 7 -1.42 -52.68 20.30
CA THR A 7 -0.98 -51.76 21.35
C THR A 7 -1.81 -50.46 21.28
N PRO A 8 -1.99 -49.72 22.39
CA PRO A 8 -2.77 -48.47 22.39
C PRO A 8 -2.30 -47.44 21.35
N GLU A 9 -0.99 -47.39 21.07
CA GLU A 9 -0.41 -46.54 20.04
C GLU A 9 -0.78 -47.00 18.62
N GLN A 10 -0.93 -48.30 18.38
CA GLN A 10 -1.35 -48.85 17.09
C GLN A 10 -2.84 -48.65 16.84
N GLU A 11 -3.67 -48.69 17.88
CA GLU A 11 -5.10 -48.34 17.81
C GLU A 11 -5.29 -46.85 17.51
N GLN A 12 -4.53 -45.96 18.17
CA GLN A 12 -4.52 -44.53 17.85
C GLN A 12 -4.03 -44.24 16.42
N TRP A 13 -3.03 -44.98 15.93
CA TRP A 13 -2.54 -44.83 14.56
C TRP A 13 -3.56 -45.29 13.52
N THR A 14 -4.28 -46.38 13.78
CA THR A 14 -5.34 -46.87 12.88
C THR A 14 -6.56 -45.95 12.89
N GLU A 15 -6.95 -45.39 14.04
CA GLU A 15 -8.00 -44.37 14.11
C GLU A 15 -7.61 -43.07 13.37
N LEU A 16 -6.35 -42.62 13.48
CA LEU A 16 -5.86 -41.43 12.77
C LEU A 16 -5.84 -41.62 11.25
N VAL A 17 -5.44 -42.81 10.77
CA VAL A 17 -5.45 -43.16 9.34
C VAL A 17 -6.87 -43.28 8.81
N LEU A 18 -7.80 -43.89 9.56
CA LEU A 18 -9.21 -43.97 9.19
C LEU A 18 -9.89 -42.59 9.17
N LYS A 19 -9.54 -41.69 10.10
CA LYS A 19 -10.01 -40.29 10.10
C LYS A 19 -9.50 -39.50 8.90
N HIS A 20 -8.29 -39.78 8.42
CA HIS A 20 -7.69 -39.11 7.25
C HIS A 20 -8.14 -39.69 5.90
N LEU A 21 -8.66 -40.92 5.88
CA LEU A 21 -9.23 -41.54 4.67
C LEU A 21 -10.69 -41.17 4.42
N ASN A 22 -11.35 -40.47 5.36
CA ASN A 22 -12.71 -39.98 5.19
C ASN A 22 -12.73 -38.68 4.35
N LEU A 23 -12.38 -38.80 3.07
CA LEU A 23 -12.74 -37.81 2.06
C LEU A 23 -14.09 -38.21 1.46
N LYS A 24 -15.07 -37.37 1.77
CA LYS A 24 -16.44 -37.28 1.25
C LYS A 24 -16.62 -37.79 -0.20
N ASN A 25 -17.74 -38.49 -0.36
CA ASN A 25 -18.46 -38.88 -1.58
C ASN A 25 -18.05 -40.23 -2.19
N VAL A 26 -18.86 -41.28 -1.93
CA VAL A 26 -19.66 -41.96 -2.96
C VAL A 26 -20.92 -42.51 -2.26
N ASP A 27 -22.06 -42.25 -2.92
CA ASP A 27 -23.43 -42.58 -2.54
C ASP A 27 -23.70 -44.06 -2.25
N GLU A 28 -24.77 -44.24 -1.48
CA GLU A 28 -25.49 -45.47 -1.16
C GLU A 28 -25.58 -46.45 -2.35
N VAL A 29 -25.21 -47.71 -2.10
CA VAL A 29 -25.77 -48.84 -2.83
C VAL A 29 -26.21 -49.88 -1.81
N GLN A 30 -27.53 -50.12 -1.83
CA GLN A 30 -28.24 -51.10 -1.01
C GLN A 30 -27.69 -52.51 -1.22
N LEU A 31 -27.54 -53.23 -0.10
CA LEU A 31 -27.36 -54.68 -0.09
C LEU A 31 -28.71 -55.33 -0.37
N ASP A 32 -28.81 -56.07 -1.47
CA ASP A 32 -29.91 -57.01 -1.69
C ASP A 32 -29.42 -58.41 -1.28
N GLU A 33 -29.93 -58.88 -0.14
CA GLU A 33 -29.82 -60.25 0.31
C GLU A 33 -30.88 -61.10 -0.40
N SER A 34 -30.47 -62.13 -1.14
CA SER A 34 -31.21 -63.40 -1.25
C SER A 34 -30.52 -64.38 -2.19
N ASN A 35 -29.90 -65.44 -1.63
CA ASN A 35 -30.45 -66.79 -1.73
C ASN A 35 -29.49 -67.82 -1.10
N ALA A 36 -30.02 -68.50 -0.09
CA ALA A 36 -29.53 -69.77 0.41
C ALA A 36 -29.95 -70.91 -0.53
N GLY A 37 -29.11 -71.95 -0.64
CA GLY A 37 -29.46 -73.18 -1.34
C GLY A 37 -28.39 -74.26 -1.19
N HIS A 38 -28.69 -75.26 -0.37
CA HIS A 38 -27.96 -76.52 -0.12
C HIS A 38 -27.51 -77.23 -1.41
N THR A 39 -26.38 -77.96 -1.45
CA THR A 39 -26.31 -79.40 -1.10
C THR A 39 -24.86 -79.94 -1.19
N GLN A 40 -24.47 -80.77 -0.21
CA GLN A 40 -23.38 -81.76 -0.23
C GLN A 40 -23.81 -83.04 -1.00
N PRO A 41 -23.05 -84.15 -1.09
CA PRO A 41 -21.58 -84.40 -0.98
C PRO A 41 -21.06 -85.35 -2.11
N ASN A 42 -19.76 -85.65 -2.14
CA ASN A 42 -19.33 -87.03 -2.48
C ASN A 42 -17.95 -87.35 -1.87
N GLU A 43 -17.95 -88.34 -0.97
CA GLU A 43 -16.81 -89.22 -0.64
C GLU A 43 -16.46 -90.05 -1.90
N VAL A 44 -15.25 -90.61 -2.08
CA VAL A 44 -14.86 -91.96 -1.63
C VAL A 44 -13.32 -92.14 -1.76
N ASN A 45 -12.65 -92.24 -0.59
CA ASN A 45 -11.82 -93.38 -0.11
C ASN A 45 -10.50 -93.82 -0.84
N PRO A 46 -9.66 -94.73 -0.27
CA PRO A 46 -8.31 -94.39 0.22
C PRO A 46 -7.19 -95.35 -0.25
N GLY A 47 -5.90 -95.04 0.01
CA GLY A 47 -4.81 -95.92 -0.43
C GLY A 47 -3.45 -95.76 0.25
N LYS A 48 -3.32 -96.37 1.43
CA LYS A 48 -2.14 -97.03 2.05
C LYS A 48 -0.76 -96.34 2.14
N ARG A 49 -0.41 -96.09 3.42
CA ARG A 49 0.88 -96.22 4.14
C ARG A 49 2.12 -96.70 3.37
N ALA A 50 3.21 -95.93 3.54
CA ALA A 50 4.54 -96.49 3.81
C ALA A 50 5.26 -95.63 4.87
N ALA A 51 5.43 -96.20 6.06
CA ALA A 51 6.27 -95.65 7.11
C ALA A 51 7.75 -95.85 6.74
N ARG A 52 8.53 -94.76 6.72
CA ARG A 52 9.98 -94.83 6.92
C ARG A 52 10.39 -93.74 7.92
N ARG A 53 10.56 -94.17 9.17
CA ARG A 53 11.31 -93.44 10.19
C ARG A 53 12.76 -93.36 9.72
N ALA A 54 13.21 -92.19 9.31
CA ALA A 54 14.63 -91.85 9.28
C ALA A 54 14.92 -91.00 10.51
N ARG A 55 15.85 -91.47 11.33
CA ARG A 55 16.35 -90.81 12.54
C ARG A 55 16.69 -89.35 12.24
N VAL A 56 16.07 -88.46 13.00
CA VAL A 56 16.59 -87.11 13.26
C VAL A 56 17.94 -87.30 13.95
N LEU A 57 19.03 -87.13 13.20
CA LEU A 57 20.31 -86.73 13.77
C LEU A 57 20.14 -85.27 14.15
N VAL A 58 19.86 -85.03 15.43
CA VAL A 58 19.90 -83.70 16.04
C VAL A 58 21.35 -83.22 15.96
N SER A 59 21.65 -82.37 15.00
CA SER A 59 22.84 -81.52 15.07
C SER A 59 22.52 -80.38 16.03
N LYS A 60 23.43 -80.15 16.98
CA LYS A 60 23.34 -79.09 18.00
C LYS A 60 23.64 -77.73 17.35
N ASP A 61 22.60 -77.04 16.89
CA ASP A 61 22.63 -75.58 16.76
C ASP A 61 21.69 -74.98 17.81
N SER A 62 22.22 -74.05 18.61
CA SER A 62 21.56 -73.51 19.79
C SER A 62 20.23 -72.81 19.44
N PRO A 63 19.13 -72.97 20.20
CA PRO A 63 17.87 -72.26 19.99
C PRO A 63 18.01 -70.73 19.90
N ALA A 64 19.02 -70.18 20.58
CA ALA A 64 19.35 -68.76 20.56
C ALA A 64 19.85 -68.26 19.18
N ALA A 65 20.54 -69.10 18.40
CA ALA A 65 21.00 -68.74 17.05
C ALA A 65 19.82 -68.64 16.06
N TYR A 66 18.84 -69.54 16.18
CA TYR A 66 17.60 -69.49 15.40
C TYR A 66 16.71 -68.29 15.78
N GLN A 67 16.67 -67.91 17.06
CA GLN A 67 15.95 -66.71 17.52
C GLN A 67 16.58 -65.42 17.02
N GLN A 68 17.91 -65.26 17.12
CA GLN A 68 18.61 -64.09 16.58
C GLN A 68 18.46 -63.98 15.05
N GLN A 69 18.48 -65.10 14.33
CA GLN A 69 18.32 -65.09 12.87
C GLN A 69 16.87 -64.76 12.46
N ALA A 70 15.87 -65.16 13.25
CA ALA A 70 14.46 -64.81 13.03
C ALA A 70 14.16 -63.33 13.35
N GLU A 71 14.78 -62.77 14.39
CA GLU A 71 14.68 -61.35 14.74
C GLU A 71 15.33 -60.47 13.68
N GLN A 72 16.54 -60.82 13.22
CA GLN A 72 17.21 -60.12 12.11
C GLN A 72 16.38 -60.15 10.81
N ALA A 73 15.77 -61.30 10.49
CA ALA A 73 14.90 -61.40 9.32
C ALA A 73 13.60 -60.57 9.46
N ALA A 74 13.06 -60.43 10.67
CA ALA A 74 11.90 -59.58 10.93
C ALA A 74 12.23 -58.08 10.86
N GLU A 75 13.40 -57.67 11.36
CA GLU A 75 13.89 -56.28 11.22
C GLU A 75 14.19 -55.91 9.78
N GLN A 76 14.87 -56.78 9.03
CA GLN A 76 15.12 -56.60 7.60
C GLN A 76 13.80 -56.46 6.82
N PHE A 77 12.83 -57.31 7.13
CA PHE A 77 11.51 -57.24 6.52
C PHE A 77 10.78 -55.92 6.82
N LYS A 78 10.79 -55.47 8.08
CA LYS A 78 10.21 -54.18 8.49
C LYS A 78 10.88 -53.01 7.77
N ALA A 79 12.20 -53.07 7.61
CA ALA A 79 12.97 -52.07 6.86
C ALA A 79 12.60 -52.06 5.36
N GLU A 80 12.47 -53.23 4.72
CA GLU A 80 12.07 -53.33 3.31
C GLU A 80 10.66 -52.80 3.04
N ILE A 81 9.69 -53.10 3.91
CA ILE A 81 8.33 -52.57 3.80
C ILE A 81 8.31 -51.04 3.98
N THR A 82 9.10 -50.53 4.93
CA THR A 82 9.25 -49.08 5.15
C THR A 82 9.84 -48.39 3.92
N GLN A 83 10.88 -48.98 3.31
CA GLN A 83 11.48 -48.47 2.07
C GLN A 83 10.49 -48.46 0.90
N LEU A 84 9.70 -49.52 0.75
CA LEU A 84 8.66 -49.59 -0.28
C LEU A 84 7.58 -48.53 -0.09
N SER A 85 7.13 -48.32 1.15
CA SER A 85 6.14 -47.29 1.49
C SER A 85 6.66 -45.88 1.20
N ASN A 86 7.89 -45.57 1.61
CA ASN A 86 8.53 -44.28 1.31
C ASN A 86 8.70 -44.05 -0.20
N ARG A 87 9.09 -45.10 -0.93
CA ARG A 87 9.24 -45.05 -2.40
C ARG A 87 7.89 -44.84 -3.08
N TYR A 88 6.84 -45.52 -2.63
CA TYR A 88 5.47 -45.30 -3.09
C TYR A 88 5.04 -43.85 -2.92
N GLN A 89 5.17 -43.29 -1.71
CA GLN A 89 4.79 -41.90 -1.42
C GLN A 89 5.56 -40.91 -2.29
N THR A 90 6.86 -41.13 -2.45
CA THR A 90 7.73 -40.29 -3.30
C THR A 90 7.26 -40.31 -4.76
N LEU A 91 6.96 -41.49 -5.30
CA LEU A 91 6.48 -41.63 -6.68
C LEU A 91 5.07 -41.06 -6.86
N ALA A 92 4.19 -41.21 -5.88
CA ALA A 92 2.85 -40.63 -5.90
C ALA A 92 2.91 -39.09 -5.94
N ASN A 93 3.75 -38.49 -5.08
CA ASN A 93 4.00 -37.05 -5.09
C ASN A 93 4.59 -36.57 -6.43
N ASN A 94 5.53 -37.33 -7.00
CA ASN A 94 6.12 -37.01 -8.30
C ASN A 94 5.09 -37.08 -9.44
N ALA A 95 4.23 -38.09 -9.45
CA ALA A 95 3.15 -38.23 -10.43
C ALA A 95 2.14 -37.08 -10.32
N GLN A 96 1.77 -36.67 -9.10
CA GLN A 96 0.87 -35.54 -8.88
C GLN A 96 1.47 -34.21 -9.36
N LYS A 97 2.76 -33.96 -9.06
CA LYS A 97 3.48 -32.78 -9.55
C LYS A 97 3.56 -32.76 -11.08
N LEU A 98 3.85 -33.91 -11.68
CA LEU A 98 3.95 -34.05 -13.13
C LEU A 98 2.59 -33.79 -13.83
N ASP A 99 1.49 -34.34 -13.30
CA ASP A 99 0.14 -34.09 -13.82
C ASP A 99 -0.24 -32.61 -13.69
N ALA A 100 0.06 -31.98 -12.54
CA ALA A 100 -0.19 -30.55 -12.33
C ALA A 100 0.61 -29.65 -13.29
N GLN A 101 1.85 -30.02 -13.65
CA GLN A 101 2.65 -29.33 -14.65
C GLN A 101 2.07 -29.49 -16.06
N ALA A 102 1.73 -30.72 -16.44
CA ALA A 102 1.20 -31.03 -17.76
C ALA A 102 -0.12 -30.32 -18.09
N ARG A 103 -1.02 -30.18 -17.11
CA ARG A 103 -2.28 -29.42 -17.26
C ARG A 103 -2.07 -27.95 -17.62
N LYS A 104 -0.91 -27.38 -17.29
CA LYS A 104 -0.58 -25.97 -17.57
C LYS A 104 0.20 -25.79 -18.87
N GLN A 105 1.05 -26.76 -19.22
CA GLN A 105 2.08 -26.61 -20.25
C GLN A 105 1.75 -27.32 -21.56
N LEU A 106 0.90 -28.36 -21.55
CA LEU A 106 0.54 -29.08 -22.77
C LEU A 106 -0.54 -28.33 -23.56
N VAL A 107 -0.25 -28.07 -24.85
CA VAL A 107 -1.06 -27.18 -25.69
C VAL A 107 -1.83 -27.93 -26.79
N THR A 108 -1.24 -28.97 -27.37
CA THR A 108 -1.87 -29.72 -28.47
C THR A 108 -2.60 -30.96 -27.98
N LYS A 109 -3.68 -31.31 -28.69
CA LYS A 109 -4.46 -32.51 -28.42
C LYS A 109 -3.59 -33.78 -28.41
N GLU A 110 -2.62 -33.85 -29.33
CA GLU A 110 -1.67 -34.97 -29.45
C GLU A 110 -0.82 -35.16 -28.18
N HIS A 111 -0.17 -34.11 -27.68
CA HIS A 111 0.65 -34.21 -26.46
C HIS A 111 -0.21 -34.45 -25.21
N ILE A 112 -1.41 -33.84 -25.15
CA ILE A 112 -2.37 -34.06 -24.05
C ILE A 112 -2.81 -35.53 -24.02
N GLU A 113 -3.14 -36.12 -25.17
CA GLU A 113 -3.54 -37.52 -25.26
C GLU A 113 -2.38 -38.47 -24.95
N ALA A 114 -1.18 -38.20 -25.49
CA ALA A 114 0.03 -38.97 -25.19
C ALA A 114 0.37 -38.94 -23.69
N PHE A 115 0.16 -37.79 -23.02
CA PHE A 115 0.39 -37.66 -21.59
C PHE A 115 -0.69 -38.36 -20.76
N LYS A 116 -1.98 -38.26 -21.16
CA LYS A 116 -3.09 -38.98 -20.52
C LYS A 116 -2.84 -40.49 -20.49
N VAL A 117 -2.33 -41.05 -21.58
CA VAL A 117 -1.96 -42.48 -21.65
C VAL A 117 -0.94 -42.85 -20.56
N GLN A 118 0.04 -41.97 -20.26
CA GLN A 118 1.00 -42.23 -19.19
C GLN A 118 0.38 -42.08 -17.80
N VAL A 119 -0.49 -41.09 -17.59
CA VAL A 119 -1.22 -40.91 -16.32
C VAL A 119 -2.11 -42.13 -16.02
N GLU A 120 -2.81 -42.66 -17.02
CA GLU A 120 -3.61 -43.88 -16.87
C GLU A 120 -2.74 -45.09 -16.52
N LYS A 121 -1.59 -45.26 -17.19
CA LYS A 121 -0.62 -46.32 -16.87
C LYS A 121 -0.07 -46.21 -15.44
N ILE A 122 0.24 -44.99 -14.99
CA ILE A 122 0.67 -44.72 -13.59
C ILE A 122 -0.45 -45.10 -12.62
N SER A 123 -1.66 -44.61 -12.84
CA SER A 123 -2.83 -44.86 -11.97
C SER A 123 -3.15 -46.35 -11.88
N ASN A 124 -3.18 -47.05 -13.01
CA ASN A 124 -3.43 -48.49 -13.04
C ASN A 124 -2.33 -49.29 -12.33
N THR A 125 -1.07 -48.87 -12.45
CA THR A 125 0.05 -49.53 -11.75
C THR A 125 -0.01 -49.30 -10.24
N PHE A 126 -0.39 -48.09 -9.79
CA PHE A 126 -0.66 -47.83 -8.37
C PHE A 126 -1.84 -48.64 -7.83
N LYS A 127 -2.92 -48.80 -8.60
CA LYS A 127 -4.05 -49.68 -8.23
C LYS A 127 -3.60 -51.13 -8.07
N GLN A 128 -2.77 -51.64 -8.98
CA GLN A 128 -2.18 -52.99 -8.87
C GLN A 128 -1.27 -53.11 -7.66
N PHE A 129 -0.46 -52.09 -7.36
CA PHE A 129 0.37 -52.06 -6.15
C PHE A 129 -0.51 -52.16 -4.89
N ASN A 130 -1.51 -51.30 -4.78
CA ASN A 130 -2.42 -51.28 -3.63
C ASN A 130 -3.18 -52.59 -3.47
N LYS A 131 -3.63 -53.22 -4.57
CA LYS A 131 -4.30 -54.54 -4.53
C LYS A 131 -3.42 -55.65 -3.97
N ASN A 132 -2.14 -55.68 -4.35
CA ASN A 132 -1.19 -56.70 -3.87
C ASN A 132 -0.67 -56.41 -2.45
N PHE A 133 -0.71 -55.15 -2.03
CA PHE A 133 -0.26 -54.73 -0.70
C PHE A 133 -1.38 -54.83 0.36
N SER A 134 -2.64 -54.58 -0.01
CA SER A 134 -3.78 -54.53 0.92
C SER A 134 -4.14 -55.92 1.45
N GLY A 135 -4.21 -56.05 2.78
CA GLY A 135 -4.65 -57.29 3.46
C GLY A 135 -3.54 -58.29 3.78
N GLN A 136 -2.27 -57.99 3.45
CA GLN A 136 -1.14 -58.85 3.81
C GLN A 136 -0.48 -58.38 5.12
N GLN A 137 -0.57 -59.18 6.19
CA GLN A 137 0.14 -58.91 7.46
C GLN A 137 1.65 -59.17 7.35
N ARG A 138 2.07 -60.08 6.46
CA ARG A 138 3.48 -60.39 6.15
C ARG A 138 3.63 -60.85 4.69
N PRO A 139 3.80 -59.93 3.73
CA PRO A 139 4.18 -60.26 2.36
C PRO A 139 5.32 -61.29 2.28
N ASP A 140 5.21 -62.26 1.39
CA ASP A 140 6.33 -63.16 1.09
C ASP A 140 7.35 -62.47 0.16
N ALA A 141 8.53 -63.08 0.00
CA ALA A 141 9.60 -62.53 -0.84
C ALA A 141 9.15 -62.34 -2.30
N GLY A 142 8.27 -63.21 -2.80
CA GLY A 142 7.66 -63.09 -4.13
C GLY A 142 6.79 -61.84 -4.26
N THR A 143 5.96 -61.55 -3.26
CA THR A 143 5.13 -60.34 -3.23
C THR A 143 5.98 -59.08 -3.08
N ILE A 144 7.01 -59.09 -2.23
CA ILE A 144 7.96 -57.97 -2.12
C ILE A 144 8.63 -57.69 -3.48
N SER A 145 9.10 -58.73 -4.17
CA SER A 145 9.69 -58.60 -5.50
C SER A 145 8.69 -58.01 -6.50
N LEU A 146 7.44 -58.47 -6.50
CA LEU A 146 6.38 -57.94 -7.35
C LEU A 146 6.10 -56.45 -7.08
N LEU A 147 6.00 -56.06 -5.80
CA LEU A 147 5.79 -54.67 -5.39
C LEU A 147 6.94 -53.77 -5.82
N LYS A 148 8.20 -54.22 -5.70
CA LYS A 148 9.38 -53.52 -6.24
C LYS A 148 9.23 -53.30 -7.75
N THR A 149 8.90 -54.34 -8.51
CA THR A 149 8.69 -54.25 -9.97
C THR A 149 7.55 -53.30 -10.36
N LEU A 150 6.45 -53.25 -9.59
CA LEU A 150 5.35 -52.32 -9.84
C LEU A 150 5.80 -50.86 -9.61
N LEU A 151 6.58 -50.58 -8.57
CA LEU A 151 7.15 -49.24 -8.36
C LEU A 151 8.17 -48.86 -9.45
N ASP A 152 8.96 -49.82 -9.95
CA ASP A 152 9.85 -49.59 -11.10
C ASP A 152 9.06 -49.22 -12.37
N LYS A 153 7.92 -49.89 -12.61
CA LYS A 153 7.00 -49.55 -13.70
C LYS A 153 6.38 -48.14 -13.53
N VAL A 154 5.96 -47.78 -12.32
CA VAL A 154 5.49 -46.40 -12.03
C VAL A 154 6.59 -45.39 -12.37
N GLN A 155 7.82 -45.63 -11.91
CA GLN A 155 8.95 -44.76 -12.18
C GLN A 155 9.25 -44.64 -13.68
N TYR A 156 9.17 -45.75 -14.41
CA TYR A 156 9.29 -45.76 -15.87
C TYR A 156 8.20 -44.90 -16.54
N HIS A 157 6.93 -45.07 -16.18
CA HIS A 157 5.83 -44.27 -16.74
C HIS A 157 5.93 -42.79 -16.38
N ILE A 158 6.42 -42.45 -15.18
CA ILE A 158 6.75 -41.06 -14.80
C ILE A 158 7.86 -40.51 -15.72
N SER A 159 8.88 -41.31 -16.04
CA SER A 159 9.96 -40.88 -16.94
C SER A 159 9.48 -40.66 -18.38
N GLU A 160 8.61 -41.52 -18.89
CA GLU A 160 7.98 -41.35 -20.20
C GLU A 160 7.02 -40.14 -20.22
N GLY A 161 6.24 -39.95 -19.16
CA GLY A 161 5.40 -38.77 -18.99
C GLY A 161 6.22 -37.46 -18.97
N LYS A 162 7.42 -37.46 -18.35
CA LYS A 162 8.36 -36.34 -18.41
C LYS A 162 8.86 -36.06 -19.83
N LYS A 163 9.14 -37.09 -20.64
CA LYS A 163 9.54 -36.92 -22.05
C LYS A 163 8.44 -36.28 -22.88
N VAL A 164 7.20 -36.76 -22.74
CA VAL A 164 6.03 -36.17 -23.41
C VAL A 164 5.83 -34.72 -22.98
N LEU A 165 5.94 -34.44 -21.67
CA LEU A 165 5.87 -33.08 -21.15
C LEU A 165 6.95 -32.18 -21.78
N GLN A 166 8.20 -32.64 -21.83
CA GLN A 166 9.31 -31.88 -22.41
C GLN A 166 9.10 -31.58 -23.90
N GLN A 167 8.58 -32.52 -24.67
CA GLN A 167 8.21 -32.30 -26.08
C GLN A 167 7.07 -31.28 -26.21
N GLY A 168 6.04 -31.40 -25.37
CA GLY A 168 4.94 -30.44 -25.30
C GLY A 168 5.41 -29.03 -24.93
N CYS A 169 6.35 -28.89 -23.98
CA CYS A 169 6.96 -27.61 -23.62
C CYS A 169 7.73 -26.99 -24.78
N LYS A 170 8.54 -27.77 -25.52
CA LYS A 170 9.24 -27.25 -26.72
C LYS A 170 8.26 -26.70 -27.75
N HIS A 171 7.16 -27.40 -27.98
CA HIS A 171 6.13 -26.93 -28.88
C HIS A 171 5.40 -25.69 -28.34
N ALA A 172 5.13 -25.63 -27.04
CA ALA A 172 4.59 -24.44 -26.40
C ALA A 172 5.52 -23.24 -26.57
N ASP A 173 6.83 -23.42 -26.45
CA ASP A 173 7.84 -22.38 -26.65
C ASP A 173 7.88 -21.89 -28.10
N GLU A 174 7.76 -22.78 -29.09
CA GLU A 174 7.63 -22.41 -30.51
C GLU A 174 6.37 -21.56 -30.76
N MET A 175 5.26 -21.89 -30.10
CA MET A 175 4.03 -21.09 -30.18
C MET A 175 4.17 -19.75 -29.46
N ILE A 176 4.80 -19.72 -28.28
CA ILE A 176 5.09 -18.49 -27.54
C ILE A 176 5.98 -17.56 -28.38
N ALA A 177 7.01 -18.10 -29.04
CA ALA A 177 7.93 -17.34 -29.90
C ALA A 177 7.20 -16.59 -31.02
N LYS A 178 6.12 -17.16 -31.58
CA LYS A 178 5.29 -16.51 -32.61
C LYS A 178 4.52 -15.30 -32.07
N GLU A 179 4.22 -15.27 -30.78
CA GLU A 179 3.45 -14.20 -30.14
C GLU A 179 4.37 -13.10 -29.54
N MET A 180 5.67 -13.36 -29.41
CA MET A 180 6.64 -12.42 -28.83
C MET A 180 6.62 -11.02 -29.48
N PRO A 181 6.47 -10.87 -30.81
CA PRO A 181 6.37 -9.54 -31.42
C PRO A 181 5.20 -8.71 -30.86
N ALA A 182 4.06 -9.34 -30.54
CA ALA A 182 2.92 -8.64 -29.96
C ALA A 182 3.17 -8.25 -28.49
N VAL A 183 3.87 -9.10 -27.74
CA VAL A 183 4.30 -8.81 -26.37
C VAL A 183 5.27 -7.63 -26.35
N GLU A 184 6.26 -7.63 -27.24
CA GLU A 184 7.24 -6.56 -27.38
C GLU A 184 6.60 -5.25 -27.82
N ALA A 185 5.72 -5.27 -28.83
CA ALA A 185 5.00 -4.08 -29.25
C ALA A 185 4.15 -3.46 -28.12
N TYR A 186 3.53 -4.29 -27.29
CA TYR A 186 2.79 -3.83 -26.12
C TYR A 186 3.71 -3.24 -25.05
N LYS A 187 4.82 -3.94 -24.73
CA LYS A 187 5.84 -3.46 -23.79
C LYS A 187 6.39 -2.11 -24.22
N ASN A 188 6.81 -1.99 -25.48
CA ASN A 188 7.36 -0.74 -26.03
C ASN A 188 6.33 0.38 -25.92
N THR A 189 5.06 0.14 -26.24
CA THR A 189 4.03 1.18 -26.05
C THR A 189 3.93 1.62 -24.59
N VAL A 190 3.91 0.69 -23.64
CA VAL A 190 3.80 1.02 -22.22
C VAL A 190 5.02 1.81 -21.74
N GLU A 191 6.22 1.38 -22.11
CA GLU A 191 7.47 2.03 -21.71
C GLU A 191 7.65 3.39 -22.39
N ASP A 192 7.41 3.48 -23.70
CA ASP A 192 7.57 4.72 -24.47
C ASP A 192 6.57 5.79 -24.05
N THR A 193 5.31 5.43 -23.81
CA THR A 193 4.32 6.39 -23.29
C THR A 193 4.68 6.83 -21.87
N TYR A 194 5.16 5.93 -20.99
CA TYR A 194 5.49 6.30 -19.61
C TYR A 194 6.73 7.21 -19.49
N LYS A 195 7.64 7.21 -20.48
CA LYS A 195 8.79 8.14 -20.52
C LYS A 195 8.36 9.62 -20.50
N HIS A 196 7.17 9.94 -21.00
CA HIS A 196 6.63 11.30 -21.00
C HIS A 196 6.09 11.77 -19.64
N ARG A 197 6.13 10.93 -18.60
CA ARG A 197 5.65 11.31 -17.27
C ARG A 197 6.32 12.58 -16.73
N ASP A 198 7.63 12.70 -16.91
CA ASP A 198 8.38 13.82 -16.34
C ASP A 198 8.05 15.14 -17.05
N GLU A 199 7.79 15.09 -18.36
CA GLU A 199 7.28 16.21 -19.15
C GLU A 199 5.92 16.69 -18.61
N LEU A 200 4.98 15.76 -18.34
CA LEU A 200 3.68 16.10 -17.74
C LEU A 200 3.84 16.83 -16.39
N VAL A 201 4.76 16.36 -15.53
CA VAL A 201 5.02 16.99 -14.22
C VAL A 201 5.64 18.37 -14.38
N GLN A 202 6.60 18.53 -15.29
CA GLN A 202 7.24 19.82 -15.57
C GLN A 202 6.21 20.87 -16.02
N TRP A 203 5.21 20.45 -16.78
CA TRP A 203 4.08 21.29 -17.21
C TRP A 203 2.95 21.42 -16.18
N GLY A 204 3.16 20.97 -14.95
CA GLY A 204 2.19 21.13 -13.87
C GLY A 204 0.91 20.30 -14.03
N VAL A 205 0.96 19.21 -14.81
CA VAL A 205 -0.18 18.30 -14.99
C VAL A 205 -0.27 17.32 -13.82
N GLU A 206 -1.48 17.10 -13.29
CA GLU A 206 -1.71 16.08 -12.26
C GLU A 206 -1.59 14.67 -12.87
N THR A 207 -0.57 13.92 -12.45
CA THR A 207 -0.23 12.61 -13.05
C THR A 207 -0.92 11.41 -12.41
N ALA A 208 -1.79 11.59 -11.40
CA ALA A 208 -2.39 10.49 -10.66
C ALA A 208 -3.20 9.53 -11.55
N ALA A 209 -3.98 10.07 -12.49
CA ALA A 209 -4.77 9.28 -13.45
C ALA A 209 -3.86 8.52 -14.44
N PHE A 210 -2.83 9.20 -14.95
CA PHE A 210 -1.83 8.62 -15.85
C PHE A 210 -1.05 7.47 -15.18
N ASP A 211 -0.55 7.69 -13.96
CA ASP A 211 0.17 6.69 -13.17
C ASP A 211 -0.69 5.47 -12.86
N LYS A 212 -1.98 5.68 -12.56
CA LYS A 212 -2.94 4.60 -12.35
C LYS A 212 -3.14 3.78 -13.63
N ALA A 213 -3.28 4.44 -14.78
CA ALA A 213 -3.42 3.77 -16.07
C ALA A 213 -2.16 2.97 -16.44
N HIS A 214 -0.96 3.51 -16.16
CA HIS A 214 0.31 2.80 -16.32
C HIS A 214 0.35 1.51 -15.49
N ARG A 215 0.00 1.57 -14.19
CA ARG A 215 -0.04 0.36 -13.32
C ARG A 215 -1.00 -0.70 -13.88
N ILE A 216 -2.14 -0.27 -14.40
CA ILE A 216 -3.15 -1.15 -15.00
C ILE A 216 -2.62 -1.79 -16.31
N ALA A 217 -1.86 -1.06 -17.13
CA ALA A 217 -1.26 -1.56 -18.35
C ALA A 217 -0.01 -2.43 -18.09
N ASN A 218 0.73 -2.19 -17.01
CA ASN A 218 1.91 -2.98 -16.67
C ASN A 218 1.54 -4.36 -16.07
N LEU A 219 0.40 -4.49 -15.40
CA LEU A 219 -0.03 -5.76 -14.80
C LEU A 219 -0.14 -6.92 -15.82
N PRO A 220 -0.69 -6.71 -17.04
CA PRO A 220 -0.61 -7.72 -18.08
C PRO A 220 0.79 -8.14 -18.48
N LEU A 221 1.76 -7.22 -18.55
CA LEU A 221 3.16 -7.55 -18.89
C LEU A 221 3.77 -8.52 -17.88
N LEU A 222 3.59 -8.26 -16.58
CA LEU A 222 4.05 -9.17 -15.53
C LEU A 222 3.44 -10.57 -15.64
N ARG A 223 2.15 -10.65 -16.01
CA ARG A 223 1.46 -11.93 -16.20
C ARG A 223 1.91 -12.66 -17.46
N MET A 224 2.23 -11.92 -18.53
CA MET A 224 2.81 -12.48 -19.76
C MET A 224 4.22 -13.03 -19.49
N GLN A 225 5.07 -12.28 -18.79
CA GLN A 225 6.41 -12.74 -18.40
C GLN A 225 6.35 -14.04 -17.58
N LYS A 226 5.42 -14.11 -16.61
CA LYS A 226 5.18 -15.34 -15.86
C LYS A 226 4.71 -16.49 -16.76
N ALA A 227 3.77 -16.24 -17.68
CA ALA A 227 3.29 -17.27 -18.60
C ALA A 227 4.40 -17.79 -19.53
N ILE A 228 5.31 -16.91 -19.96
CA ILE A 228 6.49 -17.27 -20.75
C ILE A 228 7.45 -18.14 -19.91
N ALA A 229 7.76 -17.73 -18.68
CA ALA A 229 8.61 -18.50 -17.77
C ALA A 229 8.01 -19.87 -17.39
N ASP A 230 6.68 -19.95 -17.29
CA ASP A 230 5.95 -21.19 -16.98
C ASP A 230 5.72 -22.09 -18.21
N HIS A 231 6.19 -21.70 -19.42
CA HIS A 231 5.93 -22.37 -20.70
C HIS A 231 4.42 -22.52 -21.03
N SER A 232 3.62 -21.55 -20.61
CA SER A 232 2.16 -21.59 -20.70
C SER A 232 1.63 -20.73 -21.85
N TYR A 233 1.57 -21.30 -23.06
CA TYR A 233 0.95 -20.65 -24.23
C TYR A 233 -0.52 -20.23 -23.99
N PRO A 234 -1.41 -21.05 -23.40
CA PRO A 234 -2.80 -20.64 -23.15
C PRO A 234 -2.89 -19.41 -22.23
N GLY A 235 -2.04 -19.37 -21.20
CA GLY A 235 -1.91 -18.22 -20.31
C GLY A 235 -1.46 -16.95 -21.04
N LEU A 236 -0.46 -17.06 -21.92
CA LEU A 236 0.02 -15.95 -22.74
C LEU A 236 -1.09 -15.43 -23.69
N LYS A 237 -1.76 -16.33 -24.42
CA LYS A 237 -2.84 -15.99 -25.36
C LYS A 237 -4.01 -15.31 -24.67
N PHE A 238 -4.40 -15.79 -23.49
CA PHE A 238 -5.42 -15.16 -22.66
C PHE A 238 -5.05 -13.72 -22.27
N MET A 239 -3.78 -13.49 -21.92
CA MET A 239 -3.29 -12.16 -21.60
C MET A 239 -3.23 -11.26 -22.83
N LEU A 240 -2.81 -11.76 -23.99
CA LEU A 240 -2.80 -11.02 -25.25
C LEU A 240 -4.21 -10.60 -25.68
N GLY A 241 -5.22 -11.43 -25.42
CA GLY A 241 -6.62 -11.05 -25.62
C GLY A 241 -7.10 -9.87 -24.74
N LYS A 242 -6.38 -9.55 -23.66
CA LYS A 242 -6.75 -8.50 -22.70
C LYS A 242 -5.97 -7.20 -22.85
N ILE A 243 -4.84 -7.19 -23.56
CA ILE A 243 -3.99 -5.99 -23.61
C ILE A 243 -4.56 -4.84 -24.43
N LYS A 244 -5.40 -5.10 -25.44
CA LYS A 244 -5.93 -4.05 -26.33
C LYS A 244 -6.62 -2.92 -25.54
N GLY A 245 -7.62 -3.26 -24.72
CA GLY A 245 -8.32 -2.24 -23.92
C GLY A 245 -7.45 -1.60 -22.83
N LYS A 246 -6.41 -2.28 -22.36
CA LYS A 246 -5.45 -1.73 -21.39
C LYS A 246 -4.48 -0.76 -22.06
N LYS A 247 -4.04 -1.07 -23.28
CA LYS A 247 -3.22 -0.21 -24.15
C LYS A 247 -3.99 1.05 -24.47
N GLU A 248 -5.21 0.92 -25.01
CA GLU A 248 -6.07 2.04 -25.39
C GLU A 248 -6.36 2.95 -24.19
N GLY A 249 -6.69 2.37 -23.04
CA GLY A 249 -6.92 3.15 -21.82
C GLY A 249 -5.68 3.92 -21.34
N PHE A 250 -4.49 3.34 -21.47
CA PHE A 250 -3.24 4.01 -21.08
C PHE A 250 -2.84 5.12 -22.05
N VAL A 251 -2.91 4.85 -23.36
CA VAL A 251 -2.64 5.87 -24.40
C VAL A 251 -3.64 7.02 -24.28
N LYS A 252 -4.92 6.72 -24.05
CA LYS A 252 -5.93 7.77 -23.82
C LYS A 252 -5.60 8.63 -22.60
N ALA A 253 -5.22 8.01 -21.48
CA ALA A 253 -4.83 8.76 -20.29
C ALA A 253 -3.63 9.68 -20.53
N TYR A 254 -2.72 9.29 -21.43
CA TYR A 254 -1.64 10.16 -21.88
C TYR A 254 -2.14 11.32 -22.74
N GLU A 255 -2.98 11.06 -23.74
CA GLU A 255 -3.54 12.12 -24.60
C GLU A 255 -4.37 13.13 -23.79
N ASP A 256 -5.19 12.67 -22.85
CA ASP A 256 -5.96 13.54 -21.95
C ASP A 256 -5.02 14.43 -21.09
N ALA A 257 -3.91 13.86 -20.61
CA ALA A 257 -2.89 14.61 -19.84
C ALA A 257 -2.11 15.60 -20.73
N LYS A 258 -1.87 15.24 -21.99
CA LYS A 258 -1.21 16.11 -22.97
C LYS A 258 -2.09 17.30 -23.37
N GLU A 259 -3.39 17.12 -23.49
CA GLU A 259 -4.33 18.23 -23.70
C GLU A 259 -4.27 19.24 -22.53
N GLN A 260 -4.01 18.78 -21.31
CA GLN A 260 -3.83 19.65 -20.16
C GLN A 260 -2.55 20.50 -20.24
N ILE A 261 -1.49 20.03 -20.90
CA ILE A 261 -0.30 20.86 -21.17
C ILE A 261 -0.68 22.10 -21.98
N GLU A 262 -1.42 21.92 -23.07
CA GLU A 262 -1.82 23.03 -23.93
C GLU A 262 -2.73 24.02 -23.17
N LYS A 263 -3.68 23.51 -22.36
CA LYS A 263 -4.50 24.36 -21.50
C LYS A 263 -3.67 25.16 -20.49
N ASN A 264 -2.69 24.54 -19.86
CA ASN A 264 -1.80 25.20 -18.91
C ASN A 264 -0.94 26.28 -19.60
N ARG A 265 -0.48 25.99 -20.82
CA ARG A 265 0.26 26.95 -21.66
C ARG A 265 -0.59 28.15 -22.03
N GLU A 266 -1.80 27.91 -22.53
CA GLU A 266 -2.75 28.96 -22.90
C GLU A 266 -3.15 29.83 -21.70
N ASP A 267 -3.41 29.23 -20.53
CA ASP A 267 -3.71 29.96 -19.29
C ASP A 267 -2.56 30.89 -18.89
N ALA A 268 -1.33 30.37 -18.84
CA ALA A 268 -0.16 31.15 -18.47
C ALA A 268 0.09 32.32 -19.45
N GLN A 269 -0.02 32.06 -20.76
CA GLN A 269 0.07 33.07 -21.81
C GLN A 269 -0.99 34.17 -21.61
N GLN A 270 -2.25 33.79 -21.45
CA GLN A 270 -3.36 34.73 -21.26
C GLN A 270 -3.16 35.58 -20.00
N ARG A 271 -2.68 35.00 -18.91
CA ARG A 271 -2.40 35.72 -17.66
C ARG A 271 -1.26 36.72 -17.81
N LEU A 272 -0.17 36.36 -18.50
CA LEU A 272 0.93 37.28 -18.83
C LEU A 272 0.43 38.46 -19.66
N ASP A 273 -0.26 38.17 -20.76
CA ASP A 273 -0.74 39.19 -21.71
C ASP A 273 -1.76 40.12 -21.04
N LYS A 274 -2.70 39.57 -20.27
CA LYS A 274 -3.68 40.35 -19.51
C LYS A 274 -3.03 41.24 -18.47
N THR A 275 -2.07 40.70 -17.70
CA THR A 275 -1.40 41.48 -16.65
C THR A 275 -0.61 42.65 -17.25
N LEU A 276 0.08 42.44 -18.37
CA LEU A 276 0.77 43.51 -19.09
C LEU A 276 -0.22 44.54 -19.65
N ALA A 277 -1.34 44.11 -20.20
CA ALA A 277 -2.38 45.00 -20.72
C ALA A 277 -2.98 45.88 -19.61
N ASP A 278 -3.34 45.28 -18.48
CA ASP A 278 -3.87 45.98 -17.29
C ASP A 278 -2.83 46.95 -16.72
N ALA A 279 -1.56 46.54 -16.59
CA ALA A 279 -0.48 47.41 -16.14
C ALA A 279 -0.23 48.58 -17.09
N THR A 280 -0.29 48.35 -18.41
CA THR A 280 -0.12 49.40 -19.43
C THR A 280 -1.30 50.38 -19.41
N ALA A 281 -2.52 49.89 -19.25
CA ALA A 281 -3.71 50.73 -19.12
C ALA A 281 -3.62 51.61 -17.87
N LEU A 282 -3.19 51.05 -16.75
CA LEU A 282 -2.98 51.79 -15.51
C LEU A 282 -1.83 52.79 -15.63
N ASN A 283 -0.72 52.44 -16.29
CA ASN A 283 0.42 53.34 -16.47
C ASN A 283 0.12 54.59 -17.31
N LYS A 284 -0.87 54.53 -18.22
CA LYS A 284 -1.37 55.72 -18.94
C LYS A 284 -1.95 56.79 -18.03
N ARG A 285 -2.28 56.43 -16.78
CA ARG A 285 -2.81 57.33 -15.73
C ARG A 285 -1.73 57.80 -14.76
N SER A 286 -0.45 57.57 -15.06
CA SER A 286 0.68 57.99 -14.21
C SER A 286 0.74 59.50 -13.96
N SER A 287 0.23 60.33 -14.88
CA SER A 287 0.13 61.78 -14.68
C SER A 287 -0.75 62.16 -13.48
N GLU A 288 -1.70 61.31 -13.10
CA GLU A 288 -2.54 61.49 -11.90
C GLU A 288 -1.74 61.32 -10.59
N LEU A 289 -0.46 60.95 -10.65
CA LEU A 289 0.44 60.78 -9.51
C LEU A 289 1.56 61.84 -9.46
N GLU A 290 1.58 62.80 -10.39
CA GLU A 290 2.63 63.83 -10.47
C GLU A 290 2.75 64.69 -9.20
N HIS A 291 1.66 64.82 -8.44
CA HIS A 291 1.64 65.52 -7.15
C HIS A 291 2.37 64.77 -6.02
N ALA A 292 2.65 63.48 -6.20
CA ALA A 292 3.30 62.61 -5.22
C ALA A 292 4.54 61.92 -5.83
N PRO A 293 5.71 62.59 -5.91
CA PRO A 293 6.88 62.10 -6.65
C PRO A 293 7.40 60.73 -6.20
N GLU A 294 7.36 60.46 -4.89
CA GLU A 294 7.79 59.16 -4.35
C GLU A 294 6.83 58.02 -4.74
N ALA A 295 5.51 58.28 -4.70
CA ALA A 295 4.51 57.33 -5.15
C ALA A 295 4.61 57.09 -6.66
N LEU A 296 4.82 58.15 -7.45
CA LEU A 296 5.05 58.03 -8.89
C LEU A 296 6.29 57.18 -9.19
N ALA A 297 7.41 57.39 -8.49
CA ALA A 297 8.62 56.59 -8.68
C ALA A 297 8.40 55.09 -8.36
N GLN A 298 7.72 54.77 -7.26
CA GLN A 298 7.38 53.39 -6.90
C GLN A 298 6.43 52.75 -7.93
N PHE A 299 5.43 53.52 -8.39
CA PHE A 299 4.46 53.09 -9.39
C PHE A 299 5.13 52.76 -10.73
N THR A 300 5.99 53.66 -11.24
CA THR A 300 6.74 53.44 -12.48
C THR A 300 7.70 52.26 -12.34
N SER A 301 8.37 52.10 -11.20
CA SER A 301 9.23 50.93 -10.95
C SER A 301 8.45 49.61 -11.00
N ALA A 302 7.23 49.57 -10.45
CA ALA A 302 6.38 48.38 -10.52
C ALA A 302 5.91 48.10 -11.96
N PHE A 303 5.58 49.12 -12.75
CA PHE A 303 5.28 48.97 -14.18
C PHE A 303 6.48 48.40 -14.97
N ASP A 304 7.67 48.97 -14.76
CA ASP A 304 8.88 48.55 -15.47
C ASP A 304 9.22 47.07 -15.19
N LYS A 305 8.95 46.59 -13.96
CA LYS A 305 9.07 45.16 -13.62
C LYS A 305 8.14 44.31 -14.49
N VAL A 306 6.85 44.65 -14.59
CA VAL A 306 5.90 43.91 -15.43
C VAL A 306 6.32 43.93 -16.90
N ALA A 307 6.68 45.12 -17.41
CA ALA A 307 7.07 45.30 -18.81
C ALA A 307 8.34 44.52 -19.18
N ALA A 308 9.34 44.47 -18.28
CA ALA A 308 10.59 43.76 -18.52
C ALA A 308 10.49 42.24 -18.27
N ALA A 309 9.62 41.79 -17.36
CA ALA A 309 9.48 40.37 -17.02
C ALA A 309 8.54 39.62 -17.96
N THR A 310 7.49 40.26 -18.49
CA THR A 310 6.52 39.61 -19.39
C THR A 310 7.17 38.92 -20.59
N PRO A 311 8.10 39.55 -21.35
CA PRO A 311 8.79 38.87 -22.45
C PRO A 311 9.59 37.65 -22.01
N LYS A 312 10.16 37.66 -20.79
CA LYS A 312 10.90 36.52 -20.23
C LYS A 312 9.95 35.37 -19.91
N GLY A 313 8.78 35.65 -19.37
CA GLY A 313 7.73 34.65 -19.13
C GLY A 313 7.24 34.00 -20.43
N LEU A 314 7.01 34.80 -21.48
CA LEU A 314 6.65 34.30 -22.81
C LEU A 314 7.77 33.45 -23.44
N GLN A 315 9.03 33.85 -23.24
CA GLN A 315 10.18 33.06 -23.66
C GLN A 315 10.28 31.73 -22.90
N ALA A 316 10.02 31.73 -21.59
CA ALA A 316 9.99 30.51 -20.78
C ALA A 316 8.90 29.53 -21.27
N LEU A 317 7.69 30.03 -21.59
CA LEU A 317 6.62 29.21 -22.19
C LEU A 317 7.01 28.60 -23.54
N SER A 318 7.68 29.38 -24.40
CA SER A 318 8.13 28.86 -25.70
C SER A 318 9.30 27.87 -25.59
N GLY A 319 10.11 27.98 -24.54
CA GLY A 319 11.20 27.06 -24.19
C GLY A 319 10.77 25.82 -23.39
N GLY A 320 9.49 25.70 -23.01
CA GLY A 320 8.98 24.57 -22.20
C GLY A 320 9.25 24.67 -20.70
N ASP A 321 9.72 25.82 -20.22
CA ASP A 321 9.91 26.11 -18.79
C ASP A 321 8.62 26.69 -18.19
N TYR A 322 7.63 25.80 -17.98
CA TYR A 322 6.35 26.18 -17.40
C TYR A 322 6.47 26.73 -15.98
N GLN A 323 7.34 26.14 -15.14
CA GLN A 323 7.53 26.60 -13.77
C GLN A 323 8.14 28.00 -13.72
N GLY A 324 9.14 28.28 -14.56
CA GLY A 324 9.69 29.62 -14.72
C GLY A 324 8.66 30.62 -15.24
N ALA A 325 7.83 30.22 -16.21
CA ALA A 325 6.75 31.07 -16.70
C ALA A 325 5.71 31.41 -15.63
N ILE A 326 5.28 30.44 -14.83
CA ILE A 326 4.30 30.65 -13.75
C ILE A 326 4.89 31.51 -12.63
N ALA A 327 6.19 31.38 -12.32
CA ALA A 327 6.86 32.28 -11.40
C ALA A 327 6.78 33.73 -11.88
N VAL A 328 7.07 33.97 -13.18
CA VAL A 328 6.95 35.29 -13.80
C VAL A 328 5.50 35.79 -13.79
N VAL A 329 4.50 34.94 -14.05
CA VAL A 329 3.09 35.29 -13.94
C VAL A 329 2.78 35.82 -12.54
N HIS A 330 3.20 35.11 -11.50
CA HIS A 330 2.94 35.53 -10.12
C HIS A 330 3.68 36.81 -9.72
N GLU A 331 4.91 37.00 -10.18
CA GLU A 331 5.67 38.23 -9.99
C GLU A 331 4.97 39.42 -10.66
N ASN A 332 4.52 39.25 -11.91
CA ASN A 332 3.79 40.27 -12.65
C ASN A 332 2.45 40.62 -12.00
N GLU A 333 1.66 39.63 -11.60
CA GLU A 333 0.39 39.83 -10.90
C GLU A 333 0.61 40.58 -9.58
N SER A 334 1.71 40.30 -8.87
CA SER A 334 2.07 41.05 -7.67
C SER A 334 2.47 42.48 -7.96
N ALA A 335 3.28 42.73 -9.01
CA ALA A 335 3.67 44.07 -9.38
C ALA A 335 2.49 44.91 -9.88
N LEU A 336 1.55 44.32 -10.63
CA LEU A 336 0.29 44.95 -11.00
C LEU A 336 -0.53 45.31 -9.76
N PHE A 337 -0.64 44.40 -8.80
CA PHE A 337 -1.31 44.67 -7.53
C PHE A 337 -0.67 45.88 -6.82
N ASP A 338 0.65 45.94 -6.74
CA ASP A 338 1.38 47.07 -6.14
C ASP A 338 1.09 48.39 -6.88
N MET A 339 1.09 48.39 -8.22
CA MET A 339 0.70 49.56 -9.02
C MET A 339 -0.71 50.04 -8.67
N GLN A 340 -1.67 49.12 -8.57
CA GLN A 340 -3.05 49.45 -8.20
C GLN A 340 -3.10 50.04 -6.79
N GLN A 341 -2.35 49.49 -5.83
CA GLN A 341 -2.31 50.01 -4.47
C GLN A 341 -1.76 51.42 -4.41
N ILE A 342 -0.66 51.70 -5.09
CA ILE A 342 -0.04 53.02 -5.12
C ILE A 342 -1.01 54.04 -5.74
N TRP A 343 -1.65 53.65 -6.85
CA TRP A 343 -2.63 54.52 -7.51
C TRP A 343 -3.83 54.83 -6.61
N PHE A 344 -4.40 53.81 -5.94
CA PHE A 344 -5.49 54.01 -5.00
C PHE A 344 -5.12 54.83 -3.78
N ALA A 345 -3.92 54.68 -3.22
CA ALA A 345 -3.48 55.48 -2.07
C ALA A 345 -3.34 56.97 -2.43
N SER A 346 -2.78 57.25 -3.61
CA SER A 346 -2.50 58.62 -4.05
C SER A 346 -3.73 59.35 -4.57
N ALA A 347 -4.67 58.68 -5.25
CA ALA A 347 -5.91 59.33 -5.68
C ALA A 347 -6.85 59.66 -4.49
N SER A 348 -6.52 59.25 -3.25
CA SER A 348 -7.25 59.61 -2.03
C SER A 348 -6.79 60.97 -1.47
N THR A 349 -5.65 61.49 -1.97
CA THR A 349 -5.12 62.80 -1.58
C THR A 349 -5.58 63.93 -2.50
N SER A 350 -6.18 63.62 -3.65
CA SER A 350 -6.69 64.61 -4.62
C SER A 350 -8.20 64.90 -4.47
N GLU A 351 -8.95 64.04 -3.79
CA GLU A 351 -10.33 64.31 -3.39
C GLU A 351 -10.34 64.66 -1.91
N ASP A 352 -10.52 65.94 -1.59
CA ASP A 352 -10.97 66.43 -0.28
C ASP A 352 -12.39 65.87 0.02
N GLU A 353 -12.55 64.56 0.11
CA GLU A 353 -13.58 63.97 0.95
C GLU A 353 -13.00 63.91 2.35
N ALA A 354 -13.22 65.01 3.08
CA ALA A 354 -12.89 65.17 4.47
C ALA A 354 -13.01 63.85 5.25
N ASP A 355 -12.02 63.61 6.09
CA ASP A 355 -11.97 62.63 7.17
C ASP A 355 -13.01 62.98 8.27
N GLY A 356 -14.22 63.38 7.85
CA GLY A 356 -15.37 63.56 8.69
C GLY A 356 -15.91 62.20 9.13
N PRO A 357 -16.50 62.11 10.34
CA PRO A 357 -17.12 60.88 10.80
C PRO A 357 -18.12 60.41 9.75
N VAL A 358 -18.03 59.14 9.35
CA VAL A 358 -19.02 58.50 8.45
C VAL A 358 -20.41 58.79 9.00
N GLU A 359 -21.18 59.66 8.33
CA GLU A 359 -22.56 59.91 8.70
C GLU A 359 -23.32 58.58 8.67
N LYS A 360 -23.92 58.21 9.82
CA LYS A 360 -24.76 57.00 9.92
C LYS A 360 -25.82 57.02 8.82
N GLY A 361 -25.73 56.10 7.87
CA GLY A 361 -26.74 55.87 6.83
C GLY A 361 -26.28 56.09 5.38
N LYS A 362 -25.09 56.67 5.12
CA LYS A 362 -24.57 56.78 3.75
C LYS A 362 -23.83 55.49 3.31
N PRO A 363 -24.01 55.01 2.07
CA PRO A 363 -23.26 53.86 1.56
C PRO A 363 -21.76 54.17 1.55
N ILE A 364 -20.96 53.28 2.13
CA ILE A 364 -19.50 53.38 2.04
C ILE A 364 -19.12 53.29 0.54
N PRO A 365 -18.30 54.19 -0.01
CA PRO A 365 -17.84 54.10 -1.40
C PRO A 365 -17.11 52.78 -1.67
N THR A 366 -17.29 52.20 -2.86
CA THR A 366 -16.66 50.93 -3.28
C THR A 366 -15.14 50.97 -3.10
N ARG A 367 -14.52 52.10 -3.43
CA ARG A 367 -13.10 52.38 -3.19
C ARG A 367 -12.68 52.14 -1.73
N LYS A 368 -13.37 52.77 -0.77
CA LYS A 368 -13.10 52.64 0.67
C LYS A 368 -13.38 51.22 1.18
N LYS A 369 -14.33 50.48 0.57
CA LYS A 369 -14.55 49.05 0.89
C LYS A 369 -13.35 48.20 0.47
N LEU A 370 -12.82 48.40 -0.73
CA LEU A 370 -11.66 47.67 -1.25
C LEU A 370 -10.40 47.99 -0.44
N GLU A 371 -10.19 49.25 -0.05
CA GLU A 371 -9.08 49.65 0.82
C GLU A 371 -9.14 48.97 2.20
N ASN A 372 -10.33 48.89 2.82
CA ASN A 372 -10.51 48.15 4.07
C ASN A 372 -10.24 46.64 3.92
N LEU A 373 -10.56 46.06 2.76
CA LEU A 373 -10.27 44.65 2.46
C LEU A 373 -8.78 44.42 2.23
N ARG A 374 -8.09 45.38 1.61
CA ARG A 374 -6.63 45.40 1.49
C ARG A 374 -5.94 45.43 2.85
N ASN A 375 -6.30 46.37 3.72
CA ASN A 375 -5.71 46.44 5.06
C ASN A 375 -5.94 45.13 5.85
N ALA A 376 -7.09 44.47 5.63
CA ALA A 376 -7.36 43.16 6.21
C ALA A 376 -6.50 42.04 5.61
N LEU A 377 -6.18 42.09 4.31
CA LEU A 377 -5.27 41.16 3.64
C LEU A 377 -3.83 41.32 4.15
N ASP A 378 -3.34 42.55 4.30
CA ASP A 378 -2.00 42.84 4.80
C ASP A 378 -1.84 42.29 6.23
N GLN A 379 -2.79 42.60 7.12
CA GLN A 379 -2.84 42.01 8.46
C GLN A 379 -3.00 40.48 8.44
N ALA A 380 -3.65 39.92 7.42
CA ALA A 380 -3.79 38.47 7.32
C ALA A 380 -2.45 37.81 7.02
N TYR A 381 -1.64 38.39 6.12
CA TYR A 381 -0.28 37.91 5.85
C TYR A 381 0.67 38.08 7.04
N GLU A 382 0.58 39.19 7.77
CA GLU A 382 1.35 39.38 9.02
C GLU A 382 1.05 38.30 10.06
N ARG A 383 -0.20 37.81 10.10
CA ARG A 383 -0.63 36.74 11.02
C ARG A 383 -0.25 35.34 10.53
N LEU A 384 0.15 35.17 9.27
CA LEU A 384 0.41 33.85 8.69
C LEU A 384 1.43 33.01 9.48
N PRO A 385 2.56 33.56 9.99
CA PRO A 385 3.49 32.80 10.83
C PRO A 385 2.82 32.27 12.10
N PHE A 386 2.06 33.11 12.80
CA PHE A 386 1.29 32.70 13.98
C PHE A 386 0.27 31.60 13.65
N ILE A 387 -0.42 31.68 12.51
CA ILE A 387 -1.34 30.64 12.07
C ILE A 387 -0.59 29.31 11.82
N LYS A 388 0.60 29.34 11.22
CA LYS A 388 1.44 28.15 10.99
C LYS A 388 1.88 27.49 12.30
N ASP A 389 2.17 28.29 13.32
CA ASP A 389 2.60 27.82 14.63
C ASP A 389 1.45 27.29 15.51
N CYS A 390 0.21 27.72 15.23
CA CYS A 390 -0.98 27.33 16.00
C CYS A 390 -1.87 26.28 15.35
N LEU A 391 -1.97 26.24 14.02
CA LEU A 391 -2.94 25.41 13.30
C LEU A 391 -2.27 24.48 12.28
N PRO A 392 -2.60 23.17 12.27
CA PRO A 392 -2.03 22.22 11.32
C PRO A 392 -2.52 22.46 9.88
N ASN A 393 -3.66 23.13 9.69
CA ASN A 393 -4.24 23.45 8.38
C ASN A 393 -3.88 24.86 7.90
N ALA A 394 -2.74 25.43 8.31
CA ALA A 394 -2.32 26.77 7.90
C ALA A 394 -2.20 26.96 6.36
N HIS A 395 -2.02 25.88 5.60
CA HIS A 395 -2.06 25.91 4.13
C HIS A 395 -3.41 26.41 3.58
N GLN A 396 -4.53 26.14 4.27
CA GLN A 396 -5.85 26.65 3.89
C GLN A 396 -5.93 28.16 4.09
N TYR A 397 -5.37 28.68 5.19
CA TYR A 397 -5.33 30.11 5.46
C TYR A 397 -4.49 30.86 4.42
N GLU A 398 -3.34 30.29 4.03
CA GLU A 398 -2.51 30.85 2.97
C GLU A 398 -3.23 30.86 1.62
N ALA A 399 -3.97 29.80 1.29
CA ALA A 399 -4.78 29.73 0.08
C ALA A 399 -5.89 30.79 0.05
N GLU A 400 -6.58 31.01 1.18
CA GLU A 400 -7.60 32.07 1.31
C GLU A 400 -6.98 33.48 1.19
N CYS A 401 -5.78 33.71 1.73
CA CYS A 401 -5.06 34.98 1.53
C CYS A 401 -4.75 35.21 0.04
N LYS A 402 -4.30 34.17 -0.68
CA LYS A 402 -4.06 34.25 -2.13
C LYS A 402 -5.35 34.52 -2.91
N SER A 403 -6.45 33.83 -2.58
CA SER A 403 -7.77 34.05 -3.19
C SER A 403 -8.27 35.48 -2.97
N LEU A 404 -8.13 36.00 -1.74
CA LEU A 404 -8.47 37.38 -1.41
C LEU A 404 -7.65 38.36 -2.25
N LYS A 405 -6.33 38.16 -2.38
CA LYS A 405 -5.46 39.00 -3.22
C LYS A 405 -5.92 39.02 -4.68
N THR A 406 -6.18 37.85 -5.28
CA THR A 406 -6.60 37.74 -6.68
C THR A 406 -7.92 38.44 -6.95
N LEU A 407 -8.95 38.19 -6.12
CA LEU A 407 -10.25 38.83 -6.28
C LEU A 407 -10.18 40.34 -6.02
N LEU A 408 -9.33 40.77 -5.07
CA LEU A 408 -9.12 42.18 -4.75
C LEU A 408 -8.50 42.89 -5.95
N THR A 409 -7.46 42.30 -6.55
CA THR A 409 -6.83 42.78 -7.79
C THR A 409 -7.86 42.93 -8.91
N SER A 410 -8.74 41.94 -9.10
CA SER A 410 -9.77 42.02 -10.13
C SER A 410 -10.81 43.11 -9.86
N ALA A 411 -11.28 43.26 -8.62
CA ALA A 411 -12.25 44.31 -8.26
C ALA A 411 -11.62 45.70 -8.38
N GLN A 412 -10.33 45.82 -8.07
CA GLN A 412 -9.53 47.02 -8.26
C GLN A 412 -9.39 47.38 -9.74
N SER A 413 -9.09 46.42 -10.62
CA SER A 413 -9.05 46.64 -12.07
C SER A 413 -10.38 47.18 -12.62
N ASP A 414 -11.52 46.64 -12.16
CA ASP A 414 -12.84 47.12 -12.58
C ASP A 414 -13.10 48.55 -12.13
N LEU A 415 -12.83 48.86 -10.86
CA LEU A 415 -13.01 50.19 -10.33
C LEU A 415 -12.12 51.22 -11.04
N ILE A 416 -10.84 50.87 -11.29
CA ILE A 416 -9.90 51.68 -12.08
C ILE A 416 -10.43 51.93 -13.49
N SER A 417 -11.10 50.94 -14.09
CA SER A 417 -11.68 51.04 -15.43
C SER A 417 -13.03 51.76 -15.47
N GLY A 418 -13.53 52.28 -14.35
CA GLY A 418 -14.85 52.94 -14.26
C GLY A 418 -16.04 51.97 -14.19
N ARG A 419 -15.78 50.66 -14.08
CA ARG A 419 -16.79 49.60 -13.93
C ARG A 419 -17.18 49.44 -12.45
N VAL A 420 -17.92 50.43 -11.93
CA VAL A 420 -18.22 50.52 -10.49
C VAL A 420 -19.17 49.42 -10.03
N GLU A 421 -20.16 49.06 -10.84
CA GLU A 421 -21.14 48.01 -10.51
C GLU A 421 -20.46 46.65 -10.42
N GLU A 422 -19.60 46.31 -11.38
CA GLU A 422 -18.85 45.06 -11.41
C GLU A 422 -17.83 44.96 -10.26
N ALA A 423 -17.20 46.09 -9.90
CA ALA A 423 -16.33 46.15 -8.74
C ALA A 423 -17.12 45.92 -7.44
N GLU A 424 -18.32 46.50 -7.31
CA GLU A 424 -19.17 46.36 -6.12
C GLU A 424 -19.72 44.93 -5.97
N GLU A 425 -20.11 44.26 -7.06
CA GLU A 425 -20.50 42.84 -7.03
C GLU A 425 -19.39 41.94 -6.47
N LYS A 426 -18.12 42.26 -6.78
CA LYS A 426 -16.95 41.52 -6.28
C LYS A 426 -16.62 41.79 -4.81
N VAL A 427 -17.17 42.85 -4.19
CA VAL A 427 -16.93 43.14 -2.77
C VAL A 427 -17.58 42.10 -1.84
N LEU A 428 -18.75 41.58 -2.19
CA LEU A 428 -19.46 40.58 -1.37
C LEU A 428 -18.64 39.30 -1.14
N PRO A 429 -18.13 38.60 -2.18
CA PRO A 429 -17.29 37.43 -1.98
C PRO A 429 -15.99 37.76 -1.22
N LEU A 430 -15.38 38.93 -1.45
CA LEU A 430 -14.19 39.38 -0.71
C LEU A 430 -14.45 39.48 0.81
N ARG A 431 -15.62 40.00 1.21
CA ARG A 431 -16.01 40.07 2.63
C ARG A 431 -16.16 38.70 3.27
N LYS A 432 -16.66 37.73 2.51
CA LYS A 432 -16.81 36.34 2.98
C LYS A 432 -15.43 35.71 3.26
N ILE A 433 -14.48 35.87 2.35
CA ILE A 433 -13.10 35.37 2.54
C ILE A 433 -12.45 36.04 3.75
N ARG A 434 -12.59 37.38 3.88
CA ARG A 434 -12.11 38.10 5.07
C ARG A 434 -12.69 37.53 6.37
N PHE A 435 -13.99 37.21 6.40
CA PHE A 435 -14.61 36.60 7.57
C PHE A 435 -14.05 35.19 7.87
N GLN A 436 -13.76 34.40 6.84
CA GLN A 436 -13.12 33.09 7.01
C GLN A 436 -11.71 33.21 7.60
N LEU A 437 -10.89 34.13 7.11
CA LEU A 437 -9.56 34.42 7.67
C LEU A 437 -9.65 34.84 9.14
N TYR A 438 -10.62 35.70 9.47
CA TYR A 438 -10.89 36.10 10.87
C TYR A 438 -11.28 34.91 11.75
N SER A 439 -12.16 34.02 11.26
CA SER A 439 -12.57 32.81 11.97
C SER A 439 -11.39 31.87 12.24
N MET A 440 -10.51 31.66 11.25
CA MET A 440 -9.30 30.85 11.43
C MET A 440 -8.33 31.48 12.44
N THR A 441 -8.19 32.80 12.43
CA THR A 441 -7.38 33.51 13.43
C THR A 441 -7.91 33.30 14.84
N HIS A 442 -9.24 33.35 15.02
CA HIS A 442 -9.87 33.04 16.31
C HIS A 442 -9.65 31.60 16.74
N LYS A 443 -9.75 30.64 15.82
CA LYS A 443 -9.44 29.24 16.11
C LYS A 443 -8.00 29.05 16.57
N ALA A 444 -7.04 29.71 15.92
CA ALA A 444 -5.63 29.67 16.32
C ALA A 444 -5.41 30.16 17.76
N LYS A 445 -6.04 31.29 18.13
CA LYS A 445 -6.01 31.80 19.50
C LYS A 445 -6.65 30.84 20.50
N GLY A 446 -7.82 30.31 20.17
CA GLY A 446 -8.51 29.32 21.01
C GLY A 446 -7.70 28.04 21.19
N GLN A 447 -6.92 27.63 20.20
CA GLN A 447 -6.01 26.48 20.33
C GLN A 447 -4.92 26.76 21.37
N LEU A 448 -4.31 27.94 21.33
CA LEU A 448 -3.29 28.31 22.30
C LEU A 448 -3.83 28.32 23.74
N GLU A 449 -4.99 28.93 23.95
CA GLU A 449 -5.69 28.94 25.25
C GLU A 449 -6.06 27.51 25.72
N TRP A 450 -6.41 26.63 24.78
CA TRP A 450 -6.74 25.24 25.10
C TRP A 450 -5.51 24.46 25.55
N VAL A 451 -4.38 24.60 24.84
CA VAL A 451 -3.11 23.96 25.22
C VAL A 451 -2.60 24.48 26.57
N GLU A 452 -2.75 25.79 26.84
CA GLU A 452 -2.42 26.37 28.13
C GLU A 452 -3.22 25.74 29.28
N LYS A 453 -4.53 25.54 29.09
CA LYS A 453 -5.36 24.82 30.07
C LYS A 453 -4.91 23.36 30.28
N GLN A 454 -4.54 22.67 29.21
CA GLN A 454 -4.02 21.30 29.31
C GLN A 454 -2.69 21.25 30.08
N LEU A 455 -1.79 22.22 29.86
CA LEU A 455 -0.55 22.32 30.62
C LEU A 455 -0.80 22.57 32.11
N ILE A 456 -1.74 23.46 32.44
CA ILE A 456 -2.14 23.72 33.85
C ILE A 456 -2.67 22.43 34.48
N GLN A 457 -3.58 21.74 33.81
CA GLN A 457 -4.14 20.48 34.30
C GLN A 457 -3.03 19.43 34.53
N LEU A 458 -2.12 19.28 33.57
CA LEU A 458 -1.02 18.33 33.68
C LEU A 458 -0.07 18.68 34.85
N LYS A 459 0.22 19.97 35.07
CA LYS A 459 1.01 20.44 36.22
C LYS A 459 0.30 20.12 37.53
N ASP A 460 -1.01 20.30 37.61
CA ASP A 460 -1.81 19.98 38.80
C ASP A 460 -1.84 18.47 39.08
N GLU A 461 -2.04 17.64 38.06
CA GLU A 461 -2.01 16.17 38.18
C GLU A 461 -0.65 15.66 38.64
N ALA A 462 0.44 16.20 38.07
CA ALA A 462 1.80 15.79 38.41
C ALA A 462 2.23 16.23 39.81
N LYS A 463 1.66 17.32 40.34
CA LYS A 463 2.09 17.93 41.61
C LYS A 463 2.09 16.92 42.77
N SER A 464 0.99 16.19 42.93
CA SER A 464 0.85 15.20 44.02
C SER A 464 1.95 14.13 43.97
N TRP A 465 2.29 13.65 42.78
CA TRP A 465 3.32 12.63 42.58
C TRP A 465 4.74 13.16 42.74
N LEU A 466 4.99 14.41 42.35
CA LEU A 466 6.29 15.06 42.53
C LEU A 466 6.56 15.40 44.01
N ASP A 467 5.52 15.74 44.77
CA ASP A 467 5.63 16.07 46.20
C ASP A 467 5.95 14.85 47.08
N GLN A 468 5.57 13.64 46.63
CA GLN A 468 5.87 12.35 47.30
C GLN A 468 7.35 11.95 47.30
N HIS A 469 8.22 12.71 46.60
CA HIS A 469 9.65 12.38 46.46
C HIS A 469 10.34 12.07 47.81
N LYS A 470 10.03 12.81 48.88
CA LYS A 470 10.64 12.58 50.20
C LYS A 470 10.24 11.24 50.80
N ASP A 471 8.97 10.87 50.64
CA ASP A 471 8.39 9.65 51.20
C ASP A 471 8.89 8.42 50.43
N LEU A 472 8.86 8.48 49.09
CA LEU A 472 9.41 7.43 48.22
C LEU A 472 10.92 7.21 48.44
N LYS A 473 11.68 8.29 48.74
CA LYS A 473 13.11 8.20 49.08
C LYS A 473 13.34 7.48 50.42
N LEU A 474 12.40 7.58 51.36
CA LEU A 474 12.51 6.92 52.65
C LEU A 474 12.22 5.41 52.49
N ILE A 475 11.17 5.07 51.76
CA ILE A 475 10.75 3.68 51.50
C ILE A 475 11.86 2.91 50.76
N SER A 476 12.46 3.52 49.74
CA SER A 476 13.48 2.90 48.89
C SER A 476 14.84 2.61 49.58
N GLN A 477 15.06 3.08 50.81
CA GLN A 477 16.31 2.79 51.55
C GLN A 477 16.37 1.37 52.11
N SER A 478 15.25 0.64 52.10
CA SER A 478 15.12 -0.68 52.72
C SER A 478 15.33 -1.85 51.75
N ASP A 479 15.23 -1.62 50.44
CA ASP A 479 15.28 -2.66 49.39
C ASP A 479 16.03 -2.15 48.14
N GLU A 480 16.90 -2.99 47.55
CA GLU A 480 17.72 -2.61 46.38
C GLU A 480 16.89 -2.47 45.08
N ASN A 481 15.80 -3.23 44.92
CA ASN A 481 14.85 -3.08 43.83
C ASN A 481 14.07 -1.77 43.98
N ALA A 482 13.58 -1.46 45.18
CA ALA A 482 12.90 -0.19 45.45
C ALA A 482 13.82 1.02 45.21
N LYS A 483 15.11 0.88 45.49
CA LYS A 483 16.13 1.89 45.17
C LYS A 483 16.34 2.09 43.67
N GLN A 484 16.37 1.02 42.88
CA GLN A 484 16.43 1.11 41.41
C GLN A 484 15.18 1.80 40.84
N SER A 485 13.99 1.45 41.35
CA SER A 485 12.73 2.10 40.97
C SER A 485 12.71 3.57 41.37
N PHE A 486 13.28 3.94 42.54
CA PHE A 486 13.41 5.33 42.96
C PHE A 486 14.36 6.14 42.07
N ASP A 487 15.51 5.57 41.66
CA ASP A 487 16.41 6.24 40.72
C ASP A 487 15.74 6.46 39.35
N ALA A 488 14.90 5.53 38.90
CA ALA A 488 14.09 5.69 37.69
C ALA A 488 13.02 6.78 37.86
N TYR A 489 12.33 6.81 39.00
CA TYR A 489 11.37 7.85 39.36
C TYR A 489 12.00 9.25 39.35
N VAL A 490 13.19 9.43 39.95
CA VAL A 490 13.88 10.73 39.98
C VAL A 490 14.20 11.22 38.57
N LYS A 491 14.72 10.32 37.71
CA LYS A 491 15.00 10.66 36.30
C LYS A 491 13.74 11.07 35.56
N GLU A 492 12.65 10.31 35.72
CA GLU A 492 11.39 10.61 35.05
C GLU A 492 10.77 11.92 35.58
N ALA A 493 10.96 12.24 36.86
CA ALA A 493 10.50 13.50 37.46
C ALA A 493 11.16 14.73 36.84
N ASP A 494 12.47 14.65 36.54
CA ASP A 494 13.18 15.72 35.84
C ASP A 494 12.72 15.82 34.37
N VAL A 495 12.43 14.69 33.72
CA VAL A 495 11.87 14.67 32.35
C VAL A 495 10.49 15.34 32.31
N VAL A 496 9.60 15.01 33.26
CA VAL A 496 8.28 15.64 33.36
C VAL A 496 8.38 17.16 33.54
N LYS A 497 9.26 17.64 34.43
CA LYS A 497 9.48 19.08 34.61
C LYS A 497 10.04 19.74 33.36
N SER A 498 10.98 19.10 32.67
CA SER A 498 11.51 19.61 31.40
C SER A 498 10.40 19.76 30.35
N HIS A 499 9.46 18.81 30.26
CA HIS A 499 8.30 18.93 29.38
C HIS A 499 7.38 20.10 29.77
N PHE A 500 7.24 20.42 31.06
CA PHE A 500 6.47 21.60 31.49
C PHE A 500 7.12 22.90 31.05
N ASP A 501 8.44 23.02 31.24
CA ASP A 501 9.20 24.20 30.86
C ASP A 501 9.21 24.38 29.34
N ASN A 502 9.38 23.29 28.59
CA ASN A 502 9.30 23.32 27.13
C ASN A 502 7.91 23.72 26.64
N ALA A 503 6.84 23.13 27.20
CA ALA A 503 5.47 23.49 26.85
C ALA A 503 5.17 24.97 27.16
N GLN A 504 5.60 25.45 28.32
CA GLN A 504 5.46 26.85 28.74
C GLN A 504 6.21 27.79 27.78
N GLY A 505 7.48 27.49 27.47
CA GLY A 505 8.27 28.27 26.54
C GLY A 505 7.68 28.29 25.13
N HIS A 506 7.07 27.19 24.68
CA HIS A 506 6.36 27.17 23.39
C HIS A 506 5.08 28.01 23.41
N LEU A 507 4.31 28.02 24.51
CA LEU A 507 3.12 28.87 24.66
C LEU A 507 3.47 30.36 24.65
N GLU A 508 4.50 30.76 25.39
CA GLU A 508 4.97 32.16 25.43
C GLU A 508 5.43 32.67 24.06
N ASN A 509 5.90 31.76 23.21
CA ASN A 509 6.31 32.04 21.84
C ASN A 509 5.17 31.87 20.80
N GLY A 510 3.93 31.62 21.21
CA GLY A 510 2.81 31.49 20.28
C GLY A 510 2.74 30.15 19.52
N LYS A 511 3.46 29.12 19.96
CA LYS A 511 3.64 27.84 19.23
C LYS A 511 2.77 26.72 19.78
N ALA A 512 1.45 26.85 19.59
CA ALA A 512 0.48 25.91 20.18
C ALA A 512 0.70 24.44 19.75
N ILE A 513 1.16 24.18 18.52
CA ILE A 513 1.43 22.80 18.06
C ILE A 513 2.60 22.16 18.83
N GLN A 514 3.70 22.91 19.01
CA GLN A 514 4.87 22.42 19.74
C GLN A 514 4.60 22.31 21.24
N ALA A 515 3.84 23.26 21.78
CA ALA A 515 3.36 23.22 23.15
C ALA A 515 2.48 21.97 23.38
N GLN A 516 1.53 21.68 22.49
CA GLN A 516 0.68 20.49 22.62
C GLN A 516 1.50 19.21 22.61
N LYS A 517 2.48 19.10 21.70
CA LYS A 517 3.38 17.95 21.67
C LYS A 517 4.13 17.77 23.00
N SER A 518 4.61 18.86 23.59
CA SER A 518 5.30 18.83 24.89
C SER A 518 4.35 18.44 26.03
N VAL A 519 3.09 18.86 25.99
CA VAL A 519 2.05 18.43 26.94
C VAL A 519 1.75 16.93 26.79
N ASP A 520 1.62 16.43 25.57
CA ASP A 520 1.37 15.00 25.31
C ASP A 520 2.55 14.13 25.80
N GLU A 521 3.79 14.54 25.52
CA GLU A 521 4.99 13.87 26.01
C GLU A 521 5.12 13.95 27.54
N GLY A 522 4.81 15.10 28.13
CA GLY A 522 4.74 15.27 29.59
C GLY A 522 3.70 14.35 30.22
N THR A 523 2.54 14.19 29.60
CA THR A 523 1.47 13.27 30.05
C THR A 523 1.94 11.81 30.03
N ASN A 524 2.65 11.40 28.98
CA ASN A 524 3.19 10.05 28.89
C ASN A 524 4.30 9.81 29.92
N SER A 525 5.14 10.81 30.15
CA SER A 525 6.20 10.76 31.15
C SER A 525 5.62 10.71 32.58
N LEU A 526 4.54 11.46 32.83
CA LEU A 526 3.81 11.38 34.10
C LEU A 526 3.27 9.97 34.36
N LYS A 527 2.71 9.29 33.35
CA LYS A 527 2.25 7.89 33.50
C LYS A 527 3.39 6.94 33.89
N ARG A 528 4.59 7.11 33.31
CA ARG A 528 5.77 6.31 33.68
C ARG A 528 6.24 6.62 35.09
N LEU A 529 6.26 7.90 35.46
CA LEU A 529 6.59 8.36 36.81
C LEU A 529 5.66 7.72 37.85
N ILE A 530 4.35 7.70 37.59
CA ILE A 530 3.35 7.05 38.44
C ILE A 530 3.63 5.55 38.56
N SER A 531 3.98 4.86 37.46
CA SER A 531 4.35 3.44 37.50
C SER A 531 5.54 3.20 38.42
N HIS A 532 6.63 3.97 38.24
CA HIS A 532 7.82 3.83 39.08
C HIS A 532 7.53 4.17 40.56
N ALA A 533 6.68 5.16 40.84
CA ALA A 533 6.25 5.45 42.20
C ALA A 533 5.46 4.28 42.81
N THR A 534 4.57 3.67 42.04
CA THR A 534 3.75 2.54 42.50
C THR A 534 4.60 1.28 42.74
N ASP A 535 5.61 1.03 41.90
CA ASP A 535 6.56 -0.07 42.06
C ASP A 535 7.43 0.07 43.34
N ILE A 536 7.51 1.27 43.92
CA ILE A 536 8.19 1.52 45.21
C ILE A 536 7.24 1.26 46.39
N GLU A 537 5.93 1.43 46.22
CA GLU A 537 4.93 1.28 47.29
C GLU A 537 4.39 -0.15 47.45
N LEU A 538 4.60 -1.04 46.46
CA LEU A 538 4.04 -2.40 46.42
C LEU A 538 4.98 -3.51 46.94
N ASP A 539 6.24 -3.18 47.24
CA ASP A 539 7.23 -4.06 47.89
C ASP A 539 7.56 -3.54 49.30
#